data_AF-A0A971RFG8-F1
#
_entry.id   AF-A0A971RFG8-F1
#
_cell.length_a   1.000
_cell.length_b   1.000
_cell.length_c   1.000
_cell.angle_alpha   90.00
_cell.angle_beta   90.00
_cell.angle_gamma   90.00
#
_symmetry.space_group_name_H-M   'P 1'
#
loop_
_entity.id
_entity.type
_entity.pdbx_description
1 polymer ?
#
loop_
_entity_poly.entity_id
_entity_poly.type
_entity_poly.pdbx_seq_one_letter_code
_entity_poly.pdbx_strand_id
1 'polypeptide(L)'
;MHTAERMLLAGGGSGIASLTLLAECGLASGAQVQVVLGARTAGQLMLLWRFEELGVPVLVATDDGTAGLRGNVVEAIEPLLRQGWPSALYACGPEPMLLALGRRLAGTDLPFYVSLERAMKCGFGVCGNCHCGDRLVCRDGPVFAGASVLPLLEAESAHR
;
A
#
# COMPACT_ATOMS: atom_id res chain seq x y z
N MET A 1 -19.12 -0.53 -22.42
CA MET A 1 -19.19 0.22 -21.15
C MET A 1 -17.86 -0.02 -20.43
N HIS A 2 -16.92 0.91 -20.52
CA HIS A 2 -15.70 0.81 -19.70
C HIS A 2 -16.09 1.24 -18.29
N THR A 3 -16.26 0.27 -17.39
CA THR A 3 -16.39 0.57 -15.96
C THR A 3 -15.12 1.29 -15.52
N ALA A 4 -15.27 2.46 -14.89
CA ALA A 4 -14.12 3.20 -14.36
C ALA A 4 -13.31 2.30 -13.41
N GLU A 5 -11.98 2.34 -13.50
CA GLU A 5 -11.12 1.59 -12.59
C GLU A 5 -11.36 2.05 -11.15
N ARG A 6 -11.42 1.11 -10.21
CA ARG A 6 -11.74 1.34 -8.81
C ARG A 6 -10.47 1.06 -8.02
N MET A 7 -9.72 2.09 -7.69
CA MET A 7 -8.39 1.99 -7.07
C MET A 7 -8.49 2.18 -5.55
N LEU A 8 -7.99 1.21 -4.79
CA LEU A 8 -7.81 1.36 -3.34
C LEU A 8 -6.33 1.56 -3.03
N LEU A 9 -6.01 2.69 -2.43
CA LEU A 9 -4.65 3.04 -2.03
C LEU A 9 -4.51 2.87 -0.52
N ALA A 10 -3.65 1.97 -0.07
CA ALA A 10 -3.45 1.60 1.33
C ALA A 10 -2.06 2.04 1.80
N GLY A 11 -2.00 3.07 2.65
CA GLY A 11 -0.76 3.72 3.04
C GLY A 11 -0.48 3.67 4.54
N GLY A 12 0.80 3.54 4.90
CA GLY A 12 1.27 3.72 6.28
C GLY A 12 2.69 4.31 6.32
N GLY A 13 2.93 5.26 7.24
CA GLY A 13 4.23 5.92 7.37
C GLY A 13 4.66 6.75 6.14
N SER A 14 5.96 6.81 5.86
CA SER A 14 6.53 7.62 4.76
C SER A 14 6.06 7.18 3.37
N GLY A 15 5.72 5.90 3.21
CA GLY A 15 5.26 5.33 1.94
C GLY A 15 4.02 6.02 1.37
N ILE A 16 3.23 6.69 2.23
CA ILE A 16 2.06 7.48 1.85
C ILE A 16 2.40 8.55 0.80
N ALA A 17 3.61 9.11 0.83
CA ALA A 17 4.03 10.14 -0.12
C ALA A 17 4.04 9.66 -1.58
N SER A 18 4.28 8.36 -1.82
CA SER A 18 4.21 7.80 -3.18
C SER A 18 2.76 7.61 -3.66
N LEU A 19 1.82 7.42 -2.74
CA LEU A 19 0.41 7.17 -3.04
C LEU A 19 -0.34 8.44 -3.43
N THR A 20 0.13 9.63 -3.03
CA THR A 20 -0.49 10.90 -3.45
C THR A 20 -0.38 11.10 -4.96
N LEU A 21 0.81 10.87 -5.54
CA LEU A 21 1.01 10.92 -6.99
C LEU A 21 0.18 9.86 -7.72
N LEU A 22 0.10 8.65 -7.17
CA LEU A 22 -0.72 7.59 -7.76
C LEU A 22 -2.21 7.96 -7.74
N ALA A 23 -2.69 8.61 -6.68
CA ALA A 23 -4.05 9.13 -6.61
C ALA A 23 -4.32 10.18 -7.69
N GLU A 24 -3.41 11.14 -7.87
CA GLU A 24 -3.48 12.17 -8.92
C GLU A 24 -3.56 11.54 -10.32
N CYS A 25 -2.67 10.58 -10.62
CA CYS A 25 -2.68 9.87 -11.90
C CYS A 25 -3.98 9.06 -12.11
N GLY A 26 -4.48 8.41 -11.06
CA GLY A 26 -5.74 7.67 -11.10
C GLY A 26 -6.92 8.58 -11.43
N LEU A 27 -7.06 9.69 -10.71
CA LEU A 27 -8.10 10.69 -10.96
C LEU A 27 -8.02 11.28 -12.37
N ALA A 28 -6.81 11.64 -12.82
CA ALA A 28 -6.59 12.17 -14.17
C ALA A 28 -6.95 11.16 -15.27
N SER A 29 -6.86 9.86 -14.97
CA SER A 29 -7.24 8.76 -15.87
C SER A 29 -8.73 8.40 -15.79
N GLY A 30 -9.51 9.09 -14.93
CA GLY A 30 -10.94 8.82 -14.72
C GLY A 30 -11.23 7.64 -13.79
N ALA A 31 -10.25 7.16 -13.03
CA ALA A 31 -10.45 6.13 -12.02
C ALA A 31 -11.17 6.70 -10.79
N GLN A 32 -11.95 5.86 -10.12
CA GLN A 32 -12.49 6.14 -8.80
C GLN A 32 -11.47 5.71 -7.76
N VAL A 33 -10.93 6.67 -7.02
CA VAL A 33 -9.87 6.44 -6.03
C VAL A 33 -10.47 6.48 -4.62
N GLN A 34 -10.06 5.53 -3.78
CA GLN A 34 -10.32 5.50 -2.33
C GLN A 34 -8.99 5.31 -1.61
N VAL A 35 -8.74 6.11 -0.59
CA VAL A 35 -7.50 6.02 0.21
C VAL A 35 -7.81 5.48 1.60
N VAL A 36 -6.92 4.66 2.13
CA VAL A 36 -6.91 4.21 3.52
C VAL A 36 -5.53 4.52 4.12
N LEU A 37 -5.50 5.30 5.18
CA LEU A 37 -4.29 5.70 5.89
C LEU A 37 -4.23 5.02 7.26
N GLY A 38 -3.10 4.38 7.54
CA GLY A 38 -2.79 3.76 8.83
C GLY A 38 -1.68 4.48 9.57
N ALA A 39 -1.84 4.63 10.88
CA ALA A 39 -0.78 5.09 11.78
C ALA A 39 -0.96 4.45 13.17
N ARG A 40 0.02 4.56 14.08
CA ARG A 40 -0.18 4.06 15.45
C ARG A 40 -1.07 5.02 16.25
N THR A 41 -0.88 6.31 16.04
CA THR A 41 -1.64 7.41 16.66
C THR A 41 -1.98 8.49 15.64
N ALA A 42 -2.92 9.37 15.97
CA ALA A 42 -3.34 10.48 15.13
C ALA A 42 -2.18 11.43 14.78
N GLY A 43 -1.26 11.65 15.72
CA GLY A 43 -0.08 12.51 15.51
C GLY A 43 0.95 11.95 14.53
N GLN A 44 0.80 10.70 14.11
CA GLN A 44 1.65 10.03 13.13
C GLN A 44 0.97 9.87 11.76
N LEU A 45 -0.26 10.39 11.59
CA LEU A 45 -0.91 10.42 10.29
C LEU A 45 -0.18 11.39 9.38
N MET A 46 0.33 10.87 8.26
CA MET A 46 1.04 11.66 7.26
C MET A 46 0.12 11.96 6.09
N LEU A 47 0.20 13.19 5.58
CA LEU A 47 -0.40 13.61 4.30
C LEU A 47 -1.91 13.43 4.17
N LEU A 48 -2.66 13.26 5.27
CA LEU A 48 -4.14 13.26 5.24
C LEU A 48 -4.68 14.49 4.49
N TRP A 49 -4.19 15.67 4.87
CA TRP A 49 -4.52 16.95 4.23
C TRP A 49 -4.33 16.94 2.71
N ARG A 50 -3.32 16.22 2.21
CA ARG A 50 -3.02 16.19 0.78
C ARG A 50 -4.07 15.40 0.00
N PHE A 51 -4.59 14.31 0.56
CA PHE A 51 -5.68 13.56 -0.09
C PHE A 51 -7.01 14.30 0.00
N GLU A 52 -7.23 15.04 1.10
CA GLU A 52 -8.40 15.92 1.25
C GLU A 52 -8.39 17.04 0.19
N GLU A 53 -7.23 17.66 -0.08
CA GLU A 53 -7.07 18.64 -1.17
C GLU A 53 -7.36 18.06 -2.56
N LEU A 54 -7.02 16.78 -2.79
CA LEU A 54 -7.32 16.07 -4.02
C LEU A 54 -8.81 15.69 -4.15
N GLY A 55 -9.61 15.89 -3.09
CA GLY A 55 -11.03 15.53 -3.07
C GLY A 55 -11.28 14.03 -3.07
N VAL A 56 -10.29 13.22 -2.66
CA VAL A 56 -10.39 11.76 -2.62
C VAL A 56 -10.99 11.34 -1.27
N PRO A 57 -11.94 10.40 -1.22
CA PRO A 57 -12.40 9.85 0.06
C PRO A 57 -11.23 9.17 0.78
N VAL A 58 -11.07 9.47 2.07
CA VAL A 58 -10.03 8.92 2.93
C VAL A 58 -10.64 8.22 4.13
N LEU A 59 -10.29 6.96 4.34
CA LEU A 59 -10.52 6.25 5.59
C LEU A 59 -9.24 6.29 6.42
N VAL A 60 -9.39 6.58 7.71
CA VAL A 60 -8.28 6.63 8.65
C VAL A 60 -8.44 5.48 9.65
N ALA A 61 -7.33 4.82 9.96
CA ALA A 61 -7.25 3.85 11.04
C ALA A 61 -6.01 4.13 11.91
N THR A 62 -6.21 4.16 13.22
CA THR A 62 -5.09 4.22 14.17
C THR A 62 -5.14 3.08 15.19
N ASP A 63 -3.97 2.50 15.49
CA ASP A 63 -3.86 1.36 16.42
C ASP A 63 -4.51 1.66 17.78
N ASP A 64 -4.38 2.90 18.26
CA ASP A 64 -4.92 3.37 19.53
C ASP A 64 -6.35 3.97 19.43
N GLY A 65 -6.89 4.16 18.23
CA GLY A 65 -8.20 4.79 18.00
C GLY A 65 -8.25 6.29 18.23
N THR A 66 -7.12 6.97 18.33
CA THR A 66 -7.06 8.44 18.44
C THR A 66 -7.57 9.19 17.21
N ALA A 67 -7.66 8.54 16.05
CA ALA A 67 -8.35 9.07 14.87
C ALA A 67 -8.97 7.95 14.02
N GLY A 68 -10.15 8.22 13.44
CA GLY A 68 -10.82 7.27 12.55
C GLY A 68 -11.19 5.96 13.24
N LEU A 69 -10.97 4.84 12.55
CA LEU A 69 -11.18 3.50 13.09
C LEU A 69 -10.08 3.15 14.09
N ARG A 70 -10.46 2.64 15.27
CA ARG A 70 -9.50 1.94 16.14
C ARG A 70 -9.12 0.60 15.53
N GLY A 71 -7.88 0.47 15.09
CA GLY A 71 -7.37 -0.70 14.38
C GLY A 71 -6.36 -0.32 13.32
N ASN A 72 -6.13 -1.22 12.37
CA ASN A 72 -5.16 -1.03 11.30
C ASN A 72 -5.81 -0.96 9.89
N VAL A 73 -4.97 -0.74 8.88
CA VAL A 73 -5.38 -0.62 7.47
C VAL A 73 -6.11 -1.87 6.97
N VAL A 74 -5.72 -3.07 7.41
CA VAL A 74 -6.39 -4.32 6.99
C VAL A 74 -7.83 -4.33 7.47
N GLU A 75 -8.06 -3.95 8.72
CA GLU A 75 -9.42 -3.87 9.29
C GLU A 75 -10.26 -2.79 8.59
N ALA A 76 -9.64 -1.66 8.25
CA ALA A 76 -10.32 -0.54 7.58
C ALA A 76 -10.75 -0.87 6.14
N ILE A 77 -10.07 -1.76 5.43
CA ILE A 77 -10.45 -2.15 4.06
C ILE A 77 -11.54 -3.23 4.02
N GLU A 78 -11.78 -3.96 5.12
CA GLU A 78 -12.75 -5.07 5.16
C GLU A 78 -14.16 -4.71 4.66
N PRO A 79 -14.77 -3.58 5.07
CA PRO A 79 -16.10 -3.23 4.59
C PRO A 79 -16.14 -3.03 3.07
N LEU A 80 -15.08 -2.48 2.48
CA LEU A 80 -14.95 -2.28 1.05
C LEU A 80 -14.85 -3.63 0.31
N LEU A 81 -13.97 -4.52 0.80
CA LEU A 81 -13.78 -5.85 0.22
C LEU A 81 -15.08 -6.65 0.20
N ARG A 82 -15.88 -6.59 1.30
CA ARG A 82 -17.19 -7.26 1.37
C ARG A 82 -18.21 -6.72 0.36
N GLN A 83 -18.06 -5.47 -0.08
CA GLN A 83 -18.92 -4.85 -1.08
C GLN A 83 -18.45 -5.13 -2.52
N GLY A 84 -17.41 -5.95 -2.71
CA GLY A 84 -16.82 -6.18 -4.03
C GLY A 84 -16.09 -4.94 -4.58
N TRP A 85 -15.56 -4.12 -3.69
CA TRP A 85 -14.67 -2.99 -3.98
C TRP A 85 -13.31 -3.27 -3.34
N PRO A 86 -12.16 -3.00 -3.97
CA PRO A 86 -11.90 -2.30 -5.25
C PRO A 86 -11.77 -3.26 -6.46
N SER A 87 -11.32 -2.75 -7.63
CA SER A 87 -10.82 -3.58 -8.74
C SER A 87 -9.31 -3.78 -8.71
N ALA A 88 -8.55 -2.96 -7.99
CA ALA A 88 -7.14 -3.15 -7.70
C ALA A 88 -6.77 -2.48 -6.37
N LEU A 89 -5.84 -3.10 -5.62
CA LEU A 89 -5.29 -2.55 -4.38
C LEU A 89 -3.80 -2.23 -4.57
N TYR A 90 -3.40 -1.03 -4.18
CA TYR A 90 -2.01 -0.57 -4.20
C TYR A 90 -1.60 -0.19 -2.79
N ALA A 91 -0.51 -0.76 -2.27
CA ALA A 91 -0.07 -0.50 -0.91
C ALA A 91 1.39 -0.02 -0.84
N CYS A 92 1.65 0.89 0.10
CA CYS A 92 3.00 1.33 0.43
C CYS A 92 3.09 1.66 1.92
N GLY A 93 4.06 1.06 2.62
CA GLY A 93 4.28 1.28 4.03
C GLY A 93 5.10 0.16 4.67
N PRO A 94 5.09 0.04 6.01
CA PRO A 94 5.91 -0.93 6.73
C PRO A 94 5.65 -2.36 6.27
N GLU A 95 6.70 -3.17 6.18
CA GLU A 95 6.60 -4.58 5.75
C GLU A 95 5.54 -5.40 6.50
N PRO A 96 5.36 -5.27 7.84
CA PRO A 96 4.28 -5.97 8.54
C PRO A 96 2.88 -5.63 8.01
N MET A 97 2.65 -4.38 7.60
CA MET A 97 1.38 -3.96 6.99
C MET A 97 1.18 -4.61 5.62
N LEU A 98 2.22 -4.60 4.77
CA LEU A 98 2.17 -5.21 3.44
C LEU A 98 1.94 -6.73 3.51
N LEU A 99 2.61 -7.42 4.45
CA LEU A 99 2.42 -8.84 4.70
C LEU A 99 1.01 -9.14 5.21
N ALA A 100 0.46 -8.33 6.13
CA ALA A 100 -0.89 -8.52 6.64
C ALA A 100 -1.95 -8.35 5.55
N LEU A 101 -1.80 -7.34 4.67
CA LEU A 101 -2.63 -7.16 3.49
C LEU A 101 -2.50 -8.36 2.52
N GLY A 102 -1.27 -8.83 2.28
CA GLY A 102 -1.00 -10.01 1.44
C GLY A 102 -1.71 -11.26 1.94
N ARG A 103 -1.57 -11.57 3.23
CA ARG A 103 -2.27 -12.71 3.86
C ARG A 103 -3.77 -12.56 3.75
N ARG A 104 -4.30 -11.34 3.91
CA ARG A 104 -5.74 -11.08 3.79
C ARG A 104 -6.25 -11.30 2.37
N LEU A 105 -5.45 -10.96 1.36
CA LEU A 105 -5.82 -11.10 -0.05
C LEU A 105 -5.43 -12.45 -0.66
N ALA A 106 -4.81 -13.33 0.13
CA ALA A 106 -4.42 -14.66 -0.32
C ALA A 106 -5.65 -15.47 -0.81
N GLY A 107 -5.53 -16.06 -2.00
CA GLY A 107 -6.62 -16.81 -2.63
C GLY A 107 -7.72 -15.95 -3.29
N THR A 108 -7.55 -14.62 -3.32
CA THR A 108 -8.42 -13.73 -4.11
C THR A 108 -7.80 -13.43 -5.46
N ASP A 109 -8.64 -13.15 -6.46
CA ASP A 109 -8.20 -12.68 -7.79
C ASP A 109 -8.00 -11.16 -7.84
N LEU A 110 -8.05 -10.47 -6.69
CA LEU A 110 -7.89 -9.02 -6.65
C LEU A 110 -6.43 -8.64 -6.98
N PRO A 111 -6.17 -7.88 -8.05
CA PRO A 111 -4.84 -7.35 -8.32
C PRO A 111 -4.33 -6.56 -7.12
N PHE A 112 -3.19 -7.00 -6.58
CA PHE A 112 -2.56 -6.39 -5.43
C PHE A 112 -1.11 -6.02 -5.75
N TYR A 113 -0.79 -4.74 -5.63
CA TYR A 113 0.53 -4.18 -5.87
C TYR A 113 1.10 -3.60 -4.59
N VAL A 114 2.41 -3.80 -4.39
CA VAL A 114 3.14 -3.29 -3.24
C VAL A 114 4.35 -2.51 -3.71
N SER A 115 4.56 -1.33 -3.14
CA SER A 115 5.80 -0.58 -3.28
C SER A 115 6.72 -0.91 -2.10
N LEU A 116 7.87 -1.52 -2.38
CA LEU A 116 8.82 -1.95 -1.36
C LEU A 116 9.88 -0.88 -1.09
N GLU A 117 10.14 -0.64 0.18
CA GLU A 117 11.26 0.18 0.63
C GLU A 117 12.41 -0.73 1.11
N ARG A 118 13.62 -0.51 0.59
CA ARG A 118 14.83 -1.23 1.02
C ARG A 118 16.00 -0.27 1.14
N ALA A 119 16.97 -0.60 1.97
CA ALA A 119 18.22 0.13 2.01
C ALA A 119 18.91 0.08 0.64
N MET A 120 19.14 1.24 0.04
CA MET A 120 19.81 1.38 -1.26
C MET A 120 21.17 2.03 -1.05
N LYS A 121 22.19 1.52 -1.75
CA LYS A 121 23.50 2.17 -1.87
C LYS A 121 23.68 2.78 -3.25
N CYS A 122 23.67 1.93 -4.29
CA CYS A 122 23.85 2.41 -5.66
C CYS A 122 22.57 3.02 -6.27
N GLY A 123 21.40 2.40 -6.07
CA GLY A 123 20.14 2.86 -6.70
C GLY A 123 19.98 2.51 -8.19
N PHE A 124 20.96 1.84 -8.82
CA PHE A 124 20.92 1.48 -10.24
C PHE A 124 21.29 0.00 -10.52
N GLY A 125 21.12 -0.88 -9.53
CA GLY A 125 21.13 -2.33 -9.75
C GLY A 125 22.51 -3.04 -9.74
N VAL A 126 23.57 -2.38 -9.26
CA VAL A 126 24.93 -2.96 -9.25
C VAL A 126 25.32 -3.58 -7.91
N CYS A 127 24.98 -2.95 -6.78
CA CYS A 127 25.51 -3.34 -5.47
C CYS A 127 24.76 -4.48 -4.76
N GLY A 128 23.55 -4.85 -5.20
CA GLY A 128 22.73 -5.89 -4.56
C GLY A 128 22.12 -5.56 -3.18
N ASN A 129 22.43 -4.40 -2.59
CA ASN A 129 22.01 -4.08 -1.22
C ASN A 129 20.47 -4.04 -1.02
N CYS A 130 19.72 -3.70 -2.07
CA CYS A 130 18.26 -3.58 -2.03
C CYS A 130 17.55 -4.86 -2.52
N HIS A 131 18.13 -6.03 -2.29
CA HIS A 131 17.54 -7.29 -2.74
C HIS A 131 16.26 -7.64 -1.97
N CYS A 132 15.39 -8.39 -2.63
CA CYS A 132 14.28 -9.13 -2.04
C CYS A 132 14.21 -10.46 -2.79
N GLY A 133 14.69 -11.52 -2.15
CA GLY A 133 15.05 -12.76 -2.86
C GLY A 133 15.98 -12.51 -4.05
N ASP A 134 15.55 -12.88 -5.25
CA ASP A 134 16.29 -12.77 -6.51
C ASP A 134 16.01 -11.46 -7.28
N ARG A 135 15.25 -10.52 -6.69
CA ARG A 135 14.92 -9.22 -7.28
C ARG A 135 15.70 -8.09 -6.62
N LEU A 136 16.05 -7.07 -7.39
CA LEU A 136 16.64 -5.82 -6.90
C LEU A 136 15.60 -4.71 -6.92
N VAL A 137 15.18 -4.20 -5.76
CA VAL A 137 14.12 -3.17 -5.65
C VAL A 137 14.41 -1.93 -6.50
N CYS A 138 15.66 -1.46 -6.56
CA CYS A 138 16.03 -0.26 -7.33
C CYS A 138 16.03 -0.44 -8.87
N ARG A 139 16.02 -1.68 -9.38
CA ARG A 139 16.10 -1.98 -10.82
C ARG A 139 14.83 -2.65 -11.32
N ASP A 140 14.35 -3.64 -10.56
CA ASP A 140 13.22 -4.48 -10.93
C ASP A 140 11.89 -3.95 -10.34
N GLY A 141 11.96 -2.99 -9.41
CA GLY A 141 10.82 -2.38 -8.73
C GLY A 141 10.78 -0.86 -8.89
N PRO A 142 10.35 -0.10 -7.84
CA PRO A 142 10.04 -0.54 -6.47
C PRO A 142 8.64 -1.15 -6.31
N VAL A 143 7.78 -1.06 -7.33
CA VAL A 143 6.41 -1.58 -7.31
C VAL A 143 6.37 -2.98 -7.91
N PHE A 144 5.79 -3.93 -7.18
CA PHE A 144 5.67 -5.32 -7.58
C PHE A 144 4.24 -5.82 -7.41
N ALA A 145 3.87 -6.87 -8.17
CA ALA A 145 2.71 -7.67 -7.80
C ALA A 145 2.99 -8.36 -6.45
N GLY A 146 2.09 -8.23 -5.48
CA GLY A 146 2.29 -8.72 -4.11
C GLY A 146 2.66 -10.21 -4.07
N ALA A 147 2.00 -11.03 -4.89
CA ALA A 147 2.26 -12.48 -4.99
C ALA A 147 3.72 -12.81 -5.40
N SER A 148 4.43 -11.90 -6.05
CA SER A 148 5.81 -12.12 -6.51
C SER A 148 6.88 -11.85 -5.45
N VAL A 149 6.57 -11.07 -4.41
CA VAL A 149 7.57 -10.59 -3.44
C VAL A 149 7.20 -10.82 -1.98
N LEU A 150 5.91 -10.88 -1.63
CA LEU A 150 5.47 -11.05 -0.23
C LEU A 150 5.91 -12.39 0.38
N PRO A 151 5.87 -13.54 -0.33
CA PRO A 151 6.41 -14.80 0.22
C PRO A 151 7.91 -14.72 0.52
N LEU A 152 8.68 -13.96 -0.28
CA LEU A 152 10.11 -13.76 -0.07
C LEU A 152 10.37 -12.91 1.18
N LEU A 153 9.59 -11.84 1.36
CA LEU A 153 9.64 -10.98 2.55
C LEU A 153 9.28 -11.74 3.83
N GLU A 154 8.27 -12.61 3.76
CA GLU A 154 7.85 -13.43 4.88
C GLU A 154 8.95 -14.41 5.30
N ALA A 155 9.59 -15.06 4.31
CA ALA A 155 10.72 -15.95 4.55
C ALA A 155 11.92 -15.22 5.18
N GLU A 156 12.27 -14.02 4.70
CA GLU A 156 13.36 -13.23 5.28
C GLU A 156 13.06 -12.76 6.71
N SER A 157 11.81 -12.36 6.97
CA SER A 157 11.39 -11.85 8.29
C SER A 157 11.48 -12.92 9.38
N ALA A 158 11.35 -14.21 9.02
CA ALA A 158 11.53 -15.32 9.95
C ALA A 158 13.01 -15.54 10.38
N HIS A 159 13.97 -14.92 9.69
CA HIS A 159 15.41 -15.07 9.92
C HIS A 159 16.07 -13.80 10.50
N ARG A 160 15.29 -12.76 10.83
CA ARG A 160 15.75 -11.54 11.50
C ARG A 160 15.38 -11.57 12.96
#